data_AF-E8LNP3-F1
#
_entry.id   AF-E8LNP3-F1
#
_cell.length_a   1.000
_cell.length_b   1.000
_cell.length_c   1.000
_cell.angle_alpha   90.00
_cell.angle_beta   90.00
_cell.angle_gamma   90.00
#
_symmetry.space_group_name_H-M   'P 1'
#
loop_
_entity.id
_entity.type
_entity.pdbx_description
1 polymer ?
#
loop_
_entity_poly.entity_id
_entity_poly.type
_entity_poly.pdbx_seq_one_letter_code
_entity_poly.pdbx_strand_id
1 'polypeptide(L)' 'MTRTIEPITSNLENWQPLTKVADSFPQFTQPQLKRLFWLREQHPGLSRCYRQVGKKGYICLPLFGMWLAGQLPEQQEEE' A
#
# COMPACT_ATOMS: atom_id res chain seq x y z
N MET A 1 0.16 15.46 11.52
CA MET A 1 -1.27 15.15 11.27
C MET A 1 -1.46 13.63 11.19
N THR A 2 -1.66 12.94 12.32
CA THR A 2 -1.72 11.46 12.40
C THR A 2 -3.12 10.87 12.58
N ARG A 3 -4.18 11.69 12.52
CA ARG A 3 -5.52 11.32 13.04
C ARG A 3 -6.46 10.51 12.12
N THR A 4 -6.04 10.06 10.93
CA THR A 4 -6.99 9.48 9.95
C THR A 4 -6.60 8.11 9.36
N ILE A 5 -5.51 7.48 9.80
CA ILE A 5 -5.02 6.21 9.18
C ILE A 5 -5.58 4.95 9.88
N GLU A 6 -5.81 5.00 11.19
CA GLU A 6 -6.33 3.88 11.98
C GLU A 6 -7.67 3.29 11.48
N PRO A 7 -8.71 4.07 11.12
CA PRO A 7 -9.95 3.50 10.59
C PRO A 7 -9.75 2.84 9.22
N ILE A 8 -8.74 3.28 8.45
CA ILE A 8 -8.45 2.74 7.12
C ILE A 8 -7.78 1.37 7.24
N THR A 9 -6.79 1.23 8.13
CA THR A 9 -6.04 -0.02 8.29
C THR A 9 -6.80 -1.10 9.05
N SER A 10 -7.72 -0.70 9.95
CA SER A 10 -8.56 -1.63 10.71
C SER A 10 -9.76 -2.17 9.91
N ASN A 11 -10.19 -1.48 8.85
CA ASN A 11 -11.23 -2.00 7.96
C ASN A 11 -10.66 -3.06 7.00
N LEU A 12 -11.08 -4.31 7.17
CA LEU A 12 -10.64 -5.45 6.36
C LEU A 12 -11.01 -5.34 4.88
N GLU A 13 -12.08 -4.62 4.53
CA GLU A 13 -12.53 -4.43 3.14
C GLU A 13 -11.52 -3.66 2.30
N ASN A 14 -10.66 -2.86 2.95
CA ASN A 14 -9.60 -2.10 2.28
C ASN A 14 -8.41 -2.97 1.84
N TRP A 15 -8.33 -4.23 2.29
CA TRP A 15 -7.18 -5.11 2.07
C TRP A 15 -7.44 -6.11 0.96
N GLN A 16 -6.68 -5.98 -0.13
CA GLN A 16 -6.80 -6.84 -1.29
C GLN A 16 -5.51 -7.66 -1.51
N PRO A 17 -5.61 -8.97 -1.83
CA PRO A 17 -4.44 -9.75 -2.22
C PRO A 17 -3.76 -9.13 -3.44
N LEU A 18 -2.42 -9.05 -3.44
CA LEU A 18 -1.65 -8.46 -4.54
C LEU A 18 -2.02 -9.02 -5.92
N THR A 19 -2.28 -10.32 -5.99
CA THR A 19 -2.71 -10.98 -7.24
C THR A 19 -4.00 -10.39 -7.77
N LYS A 20 -4.99 -10.13 -6.91
CA LYS A 20 -6.27 -9.52 -7.28
C LYS A 20 -6.14 -8.04 -7.63
N VAL A 21 -5.17 -7.33 -7.05
CA VAL A 21 -4.98 -5.88 -7.34
C VAL A 21 -4.67 -5.68 -8.82
N ALA A 22 -3.75 -6.47 -9.38
CA ALA A 22 -3.44 -6.40 -10.81
C ALA A 22 -4.64 -6.77 -11.70
N ASP A 23 -5.51 -7.69 -11.26
CA ASP A 23 -6.72 -8.05 -11.98
C ASP A 23 -7.77 -6.92 -11.98
N SER A 24 -7.82 -6.14 -10.88
CA SER A 24 -8.81 -5.05 -10.71
C SER A 24 -8.33 -3.72 -11.31
N PHE A 25 -7.02 -3.54 -11.43
CA PHE A 25 -6.38 -2.28 -11.84
C PHE A 25 -5.36 -2.57 -12.96
N PRO A 26 -5.80 -2.55 -14.24
CA PRO A 26 -4.98 -3.02 -15.36
C PRO A 26 -3.73 -2.17 -15.64
N GLN A 27 -3.63 -0.97 -15.05
CA GLN A 27 -2.42 -0.15 -15.08
C GLN A 27 -1.25 -0.76 -14.30
N PHE A 28 -1.52 -1.74 -13.43
CA PHE A 28 -0.49 -2.43 -12.65
C PHE A 28 -0.34 -3.87 -13.10
N THR A 29 0.91 -4.31 -13.24
CA THR A 29 1.21 -5.73 -13.46
C THR A 29 1.58 -6.43 -12.15
N GLN A 30 1.25 -7.72 -12.02
CA GLN A 30 1.65 -8.49 -10.83
C GLN A 30 3.17 -8.48 -10.57
N PRO A 31 4.06 -8.65 -11.57
CA PRO A 31 5.50 -8.59 -11.35
C PRO A 31 5.97 -7.22 -10.85
N GLN A 32 5.39 -6.13 -11.36
CA GLN A 32 5.70 -4.76 -10.94
C GLN A 32 5.31 -4.53 -9.48
N LEU A 33 4.08 -4.87 -9.11
CA LEU A 33 3.62 -4.74 -7.72
C LEU A 33 4.45 -5.61 -6.78
N LYS A 34 4.77 -6.85 -7.18
CA LYS A 34 5.59 -7.75 -6.37
C LYS A 34 6.98 -7.16 -6.11
N ARG A 35 7.63 -6.60 -7.14
CA ARG A 35 8.94 -5.95 -7.01
C ARG A 35 8.85 -4.70 -6.14
N LEU A 36 7.81 -3.87 -6.32
CA LEU A 36 7.59 -2.66 -5.55
C LEU A 36 7.47 -2.98 -4.05
N PHE A 37 6.60 -3.92 -3.67
CA PHE A 37 6.40 -4.30 -2.28
C PHE A 37 7.53 -5.16 -1.69
N TRP A 38 8.36 -5.78 -2.54
CA TRP A 38 9.61 -6.41 -2.12
C TRP A 38 10.62 -5.36 -1.63
N LEU A 39 10.69 -4.21 -2.32
CA LEU A 39 11.58 -3.10 -1.99
C LEU A 39 10.92 -2.04 -1.10
N ARG A 40 9.80 -2.39 -0.44
CA ARG A 40 9.00 -1.42 0.33
C ARG A 40 9.77 -0.62 1.39
N GLU A 41 10.82 -1.19 1.99
CA GLU A 41 11.63 -0.50 3.00
C GLU A 41 12.50 0.61 2.39
N GLN A 42 12.68 0.63 1.06
CA GLN A 42 13.40 1.69 0.34
C GLN A 42 12.50 2.87 -0.04
N HIS A 43 11.20 2.76 0.21
CA HIS A 43 10.20 3.76 -0.17
C HIS A 43 9.47 4.26 1.08
N PRO A 44 9.61 5.55 1.46
CA PRO A 44 8.94 6.10 2.63
C PRO A 44 7.43 5.84 2.61
N GLY A 45 6.89 5.32 3.72
CA GLY A 45 5.47 5.02 3.89
C GLY A 45 4.93 3.79 3.16
N LEU A 46 5.67 3.18 2.22
CA LEU A 46 5.17 2.06 1.43
C LEU A 46 4.91 0.80 2.29
N SER A 47 5.72 0.57 3.32
CA SER A 47 5.52 -0.51 4.29
C SER A 47 4.20 -0.41 5.06
N ARG A 48 3.56 0.78 5.16
CA ARG A 48 2.24 0.93 5.76
C ARG A 48 1.11 0.39 4.88
N CYS A 49 1.31 0.43 3.57
CA CYS A 49 0.32 -0.02 2.60
C CYS A 49 0.24 -1.55 2.49
N TYR A 50 1.19 -2.29 3.08
CA TYR A 50 1.36 -3.71 2.83
C TYR A 50 1.39 -4.55 4.11
N ARG A 51 0.76 -5.73 4.06
CA ARG A 51 0.85 -6.75 5.12
C ARG A 51 1.01 -8.13 4.50
N GLN A 52 1.90 -8.93 5.08
CA GLN A 52 2.05 -10.33 4.72
C GLN A 52 1.34 -11.20 5.76
N VAL A 53 0.46 -12.09 5.28
CA VAL A 53 -0.22 -13.10 6.11
C VAL A 53 0.14 -14.47 5.52
N GLY A 54 1.01 -15.20 6.23
CA GLY A 54 1.62 -16.43 5.73
C GLY A 54 2.43 -16.18 4.45
N LYS A 55 2.05 -16.82 3.35
CA LYS A 55 2.70 -16.68 2.03
C LYS A 55 2.03 -15.62 1.13
N LYS A 56 0.95 -14.98 1.58
CA LYS A 56 0.17 -14.03 0.77
C LYS A 56 0.44 -12.59 1.21
N GLY A 57 0.64 -11.72 0.22
CA GLY A 57 0.75 -10.29 0.40
C GLY A 57 -0.58 -9.58 0.16
N TYR A 58 -0.93 -8.66 1.05
CA TYR A 58 -2.13 -7.85 1.00
C TYR A 58 -1.75 -6.38 0.92
N ILE A 59 -2.48 -5.64 0.10
CA ILE A 59 -2.30 -4.21 -0.12
C ILE A 59 -3.55 -3.51 0.40
N CYS A 60 -3.36 -2.51 1.27
CA CYS A 60 -4.40 -1.60 1.70
C CYS A 60 -4.62 -0.55 0.60
N LEU A 61 -5.68 -0.71 -0.20
CA LEU A 61 -5.90 0.10 -1.40
C LEU A 61 -5.96 1.61 -1.13
N PRO A 62 -6.68 2.11 -0.11
CA PRO A 62 -6.74 3.55 0.13
C PRO A 62 -5.38 4.15 0.51
N LEU A 63 -4.61 3.45 1.34
CA LEU A 63 -3.26 3.89 1.71
C LEU A 63 -2.30 3.83 0.53
N PHE A 64 -2.40 2.80 -0.31
CA PHE A 64 -1.59 2.72 -1.52
C PHE A 64 -1.92 3.85 -2.50
N GLY A 65 -3.19 4.24 -2.61
CA GLY A 65 -3.62 5.43 -3.36
C GLY A 65 -3.04 6.73 -2.79
N MET A 66 -3.08 6.91 -1.47
CA MET A 66 -2.44 8.06 -0.81
C MET A 66 -0.93 8.07 -1.03
N TRP A 67 -0.27 6.90 -0.99
CA TRP A 67 1.16 6.77 -1.26
C TRP A 67 1.52 7.17 -2.70
N LEU A 68 0.72 6.73 -3.68
CA LEU A 68 0.88 7.14 -5.08
C LEU A 68 0.70 8.65 -5.27
N ALA A 69 -0.16 9.28 -4.46
CA ALA A 69 -0.36 10.72 -4.45
C ALA A 69 0.69 11.50 -3.65
N GLY A 70 1.64 10.81 -2.98
CA GLY A 70 2.62 11.45 -2.11
C GLY A 70 2.06 11.97 -0.78
N GLN A 71 0.85 11.59 -0.40
CA GLN A 71 0.10 12.18 0.71
C GLN A 71 0.33 11.48 2.06
N LEU A 72 1.15 10.43 2.12
CA LEU A 72 1.47 9.82 3.40
C LEU A 72 2.38 10.74 4.22
N PRO A 73 2.22 10.80 5.55
CA PRO A 73 3.07 11.63 6.41
C PRO A 73 4.57 11.39 6.18
N GLU A 74 4.98 10.16 5.92
CA GLU A 74 6.37 9.79 5.67
C GLU A 74 6.93 10.29 4.32
N GLN A 75 6.08 10.76 3.43
CA GLN A 75 6.46 11.36 2.13
C GLN A 75 6.40 12.89 2.16
N GLN A 76 5.94 13.47 3.27
CA GLN A 76 5.68 14.91 3.43
C GLN A 76 6.72 15.59 4.34
N GLU A 77 7.84 14.93 4.63
CA GLU A 77 8.98 15.59 5.27
C GLU A 77 9.72 16.44 4.23
N GLU A 78 9.22 17.66 4.01
CA GLU A 78 9.97 18.88 3.63
C GLU A 78 9.00 20.06 3.45
N GLU A 79 8.66 20.72 4.57
CA GLU A 79 8.55 22.19 4.71
C GLU A 79 8.98 22.59 6.13
#